data_AF-A0A7V4MRR2-F1
#
_entry.id   AF-A0A7V4MRR2-F1
#
_cell.length_a   1.000
_cell.length_b   1.000
_cell.length_c   1.000
_cell.angle_alpha   90.00
_cell.angle_beta   90.00
_cell.angle_gamma   90.00
#
_symmetry.space_group_name_H-M   'P 1'
#
loop_
_entity.id
_entity.type
_entity.pdbx_description
1 polymer ?
#
loop_
_entity_poly.entity_id
_entity_poly.type
_entity_poly.pdbx_seq_one_letter_code
_entity_poly.pdbx_strand_id
1 'polypeptide(L)'
;MTAKYEKSEKIGLTGSIEDINFTDMIQIFAAGNKNVEISLNTSSGNGRVYIKEGVVIHAETDTLKGQQAFYEIMRWKKGTFTTRQTTEFPPKTINADTISLLMEGARLADEEISDKEP
;
A
#
# COMPACT_ATOMS: atom_id res chain seq x y z
N MET A 1 -7.24 34.29 18.52
CA MET A 1 -7.73 32.89 18.51
C MET A 1 -7.29 32.24 17.22
N THR A 2 -6.27 31.39 17.28
CA THR A 2 -5.67 30.71 16.13
C THR A 2 -6.64 29.66 15.62
N ALA A 3 -7.21 29.86 14.43
CA ALA A 3 -7.96 28.82 13.73
C ALA A 3 -6.98 27.68 13.41
N LYS A 4 -7.15 26.53 14.06
CA LYS A 4 -6.53 25.29 13.60
C LYS A 4 -7.19 24.97 12.27
N TYR A 5 -6.47 25.18 11.18
CA TYR A 5 -6.85 24.65 9.88
C TYR A 5 -6.75 23.13 9.96
N GLU A 6 -7.86 22.46 10.29
CA GLU A 6 -8.00 21.04 10.00
C GLU A 6 -7.96 20.90 8.49
N LYS A 7 -6.78 20.55 7.97
CA LYS A 7 -6.63 20.16 6.58
C LYS A 7 -7.52 18.93 6.39
N SER A 8 -8.68 19.10 5.78
CA SER A 8 -9.58 17.99 5.48
C SER A 8 -8.89 17.09 4.48
N GLU A 9 -8.22 16.06 4.98
CA GLU A 9 -7.70 15.02 4.12
C GLU A 9 -8.89 14.39 3.39
N LYS A 10 -8.91 14.57 2.07
CA LYS A 10 -10.03 14.12 1.25
C LYS A 10 -9.95 12.60 1.19
N ILE A 11 -10.90 11.94 1.86
CA ILE A 11 -11.13 10.50 1.69
C ILE A 11 -11.29 10.28 0.18
N GLY A 12 -10.42 9.44 -0.36
CA GLY A 12 -10.37 9.08 -1.77
C GLY A 12 -11.28 7.89 -2.04
N LEU A 13 -10.72 6.85 -2.62
CA LEU A 13 -11.41 5.63 -3.01
C LEU A 13 -11.55 4.69 -1.81
N THR A 14 -12.71 4.06 -1.68
CA THR A 14 -12.95 2.96 -0.74
C THR A 14 -13.49 1.77 -1.52
N GLY A 15 -13.04 0.57 -1.19
CA GLY A 15 -13.48 -0.63 -1.89
C GLY A 15 -12.97 -1.90 -1.23
N SER A 16 -13.16 -3.02 -1.92
CA SER A 16 -12.67 -4.33 -1.53
C SER A 16 -11.44 -4.71 -2.37
N ILE A 17 -10.49 -5.41 -1.75
CA ILE A 17 -9.28 -5.91 -2.42
C ILE A 17 -9.65 -6.95 -3.50
N GLU A 18 -10.78 -7.62 -3.32
CA GLU A 18 -11.36 -8.55 -4.28
C GLU A 18 -11.83 -7.87 -5.58
N ASP A 19 -12.30 -6.61 -5.49
CA ASP A 19 -12.78 -5.85 -6.66
C ASP A 19 -11.64 -5.19 -7.43
N ILE A 20 -10.66 -4.64 -6.70
CA ILE A 20 -9.47 -4.01 -7.26
C ILE A 20 -8.28 -4.55 -6.47
N ASN A 21 -7.45 -5.33 -7.15
CA ASN A 21 -6.29 -5.91 -6.52
C ASN A 21 -5.30 -4.80 -6.08
N PHE A 22 -4.49 -5.10 -5.06
CA PHE A 22 -3.55 -4.12 -4.51
C PHE A 22 -2.50 -3.63 -5.52
N THR A 23 -2.01 -4.50 -6.41
CA THR A 23 -1.04 -4.15 -7.45
C THR A 23 -1.57 -3.08 -8.40
N ASP A 24 -2.82 -3.23 -8.87
CA ASP A 24 -3.48 -2.30 -9.78
C ASP A 24 -3.62 -0.91 -9.12
N MET A 25 -3.96 -0.87 -7.83
CA MET A 25 -4.01 0.38 -7.07
C MET A 25 -2.64 1.09 -7.08
N ILE A 26 -1.56 0.36 -6.77
CA ILE A 26 -0.21 0.92 -6.79
C ILE A 26 0.13 1.46 -8.19
N GLN A 27 -0.19 0.73 -9.25
CA GLN A 27 0.08 1.15 -10.63
C GLN A 27 -0.71 2.41 -11.02
N ILE A 28 -1.99 2.50 -10.66
CA ILE A 28 -2.83 3.68 -10.92
C ILE A 28 -2.26 4.93 -10.22
N PHE A 29 -1.89 4.81 -8.94
CA PHE A 29 -1.34 5.94 -8.19
C PHE A 29 0.07 6.32 -8.63
N ALA A 30 0.88 5.34 -9.03
CA ALA A 30 2.19 5.56 -9.62
C ALA A 30 2.09 6.35 -10.93
N ALA A 31 1.26 5.88 -11.88
CA ALA A 31 1.07 6.54 -13.17
C ALA A 31 0.52 7.97 -13.03
N GLY A 32 -0.31 8.22 -12.01
CA GLY A 32 -0.87 9.53 -11.72
C GLY A 32 0.03 10.47 -10.92
N ASN A 33 1.28 10.08 -10.59
CA ASN A 33 2.20 10.80 -9.70
C ASN A 33 1.54 11.27 -8.39
N LYS A 34 0.73 10.40 -7.78
CA LYS A 34 -0.12 10.78 -6.64
C LYS A 34 0.64 10.75 -5.31
N ASN A 35 0.14 11.56 -4.38
CA ASN A 35 0.53 11.59 -2.97
C ASN A 35 -0.61 10.99 -2.15
N VAL A 36 -0.47 9.73 -1.76
CA VAL A 36 -1.57 8.91 -1.23
C VAL A 36 -1.10 8.03 -0.08
N GLU A 37 -1.92 7.95 0.95
CA GLU A 37 -1.94 6.84 1.90
C GLU A 37 -3.02 5.85 1.46
N ILE A 38 -2.68 4.56 1.43
CA ILE A 38 -3.61 3.45 1.28
C ILE A 38 -3.64 2.71 2.61
N SER A 39 -4.80 2.70 3.26
CA SER A 39 -5.08 1.88 4.44
C SER A 39 -5.83 0.63 4.01
N LEU A 40 -5.39 -0.54 4.49
CA LEU A 40 -5.97 -1.85 4.21
C LEU A 40 -6.36 -2.55 5.51
N ASN A 41 -7.52 -3.19 5.52
CA ASN A 41 -8.02 -3.97 6.64
C ASN A 41 -8.47 -5.35 6.15
N THR A 42 -7.88 -6.40 6.72
CA THR A 42 -8.13 -7.80 6.39
C THR A 42 -8.36 -8.63 7.63
N SER A 43 -8.80 -9.87 7.48
CA SER A 43 -8.88 -10.83 8.60
C SER A 43 -7.50 -11.19 9.17
N SER A 44 -6.44 -11.03 8.39
CA SER A 44 -5.06 -11.38 8.78
C SER A 44 -4.32 -10.22 9.45
N GLY A 45 -4.87 -9.01 9.40
CA GLY A 45 -4.28 -7.81 10.00
C GLY A 45 -4.56 -6.53 9.21
N ASN A 46 -3.96 -5.44 9.68
CA ASN A 46 -4.05 -4.13 9.07
C ASN A 46 -2.75 -3.75 8.38
N GLY A 47 -2.85 -2.96 7.31
CA GLY A 47 -1.70 -2.48 6.55
C GLY A 47 -1.86 -1.04 6.12
N ARG A 48 -0.74 -0.33 5.99
CA ARG A 48 -0.68 1.01 5.41
C ARG A 48 0.45 1.10 4.40
N VAL A 49 0.20 1.79 3.30
CA VAL A 49 1.18 2.02 2.23
C VAL A 49 1.15 3.48 1.84
N TYR A 50 2.34 4.08 1.74
CA TYR A 50 2.52 5.49 1.45
C TYR A 50 3.20 5.66 0.10
N ILE A 51 2.54 6.40 -0.78
CA ILE A 51 3.01 6.75 -2.11
C ILE A 51 3.22 8.25 -2.15
N LYS A 52 4.43 8.67 -2.54
CA LYS A 52 4.79 10.07 -2.74
C LYS A 52 5.28 10.25 -4.17
N GLU A 53 4.60 11.13 -4.91
CA GLU A 53 4.90 11.46 -6.31
C GLU A 53 5.00 10.20 -7.18
N GLY A 54 4.09 9.25 -6.95
CA GLY A 54 4.04 7.97 -7.64
C GLY A 54 5.05 6.91 -7.17
N VAL A 55 5.91 7.24 -6.20
CA VAL A 55 6.89 6.32 -5.63
C VAL A 55 6.42 5.76 -4.29
N VAL A 56 6.43 4.44 -4.13
CA VAL A 56 6.18 3.80 -2.82
C VAL A 56 7.37 4.08 -1.90
N ILE A 57 7.15 4.84 -0.82
CA ILE A 57 8.22 5.26 0.10
C ILE A 57 8.20 4.50 1.43
N HIS A 58 7.06 3.96 1.82
CA HIS A 58 6.87 3.26 3.08
C HIS A 58 5.69 2.30 2.98
N ALA A 59 5.78 1.20 3.73
CA ALA A 59 4.67 0.31 4.01
C ALA A 59 4.84 -0.23 5.44
N GLU A 60 3.73 -0.55 6.09
CA GLU A 60 3.72 -1.20 7.40
C GLU A 60 2.50 -2.09 7.56
N THR A 61 2.66 -3.16 8.32
CA THR A 61 1.58 -3.97 8.86
C THR A 61 1.60 -3.88 10.38
N ASP A 62 0.74 -4.64 11.07
CA ASP A 62 0.78 -4.75 12.53
C ASP A 62 2.14 -5.23 13.07
N THR A 63 2.93 -5.96 12.28
CA THR A 63 4.20 -6.59 12.70
C THR A 63 5.41 -6.26 11.83
N LEU A 64 5.22 -5.79 10.60
CA LEU A 64 6.28 -5.56 9.63
C LEU A 64 6.37 -4.09 9.21
N LYS A 65 7.54 -3.66 8.73
CA LYS A 65 7.77 -2.34 8.15
C LYS A 65 8.64 -2.40 6.89
N GLY A 66 8.52 -1.39 6.04
CA GLY A 66 9.27 -1.27 4.80
C GLY A 66 8.90 -2.34 3.77
N GLN A 67 9.89 -2.82 3.01
CA GLN A 67 9.65 -3.71 1.87
C GLN A 67 8.96 -5.00 2.29
N GLN A 68 9.33 -5.58 3.44
CA GLN A 68 8.72 -6.81 3.94
C GLN A 68 7.22 -6.63 4.20
N ALA A 69 6.80 -5.48 4.75
CA ALA A 69 5.39 -5.17 4.91
C ALA A 69 4.67 -5.02 3.58
N PHE A 70 5.31 -4.38 2.60
CA PHE A 70 4.73 -4.24 1.26
C PHE A 70 4.49 -5.61 0.61
N TYR A 71 5.46 -6.52 0.68
CA TYR A 71 5.32 -7.87 0.14
C TYR A 71 4.25 -8.68 0.86
N GLU A 72 4.14 -8.55 2.19
CA GLU A 72 3.06 -9.16 2.97
C GLU A 72 1.68 -8.65 2.50
N ILE A 73 1.53 -7.33 2.31
CA ILE A 73 0.29 -6.72 1.84
C ILE A 73 -0.08 -7.20 0.42
N MET A 74 0.89 -7.37 -0.49
CA MET A 74 0.64 -7.89 -1.84
C MET A 74 0.02 -9.29 -1.86
N ARG A 75 0.20 -10.06 -0.79
CA ARG A 75 -0.35 -11.41 -0.66
C ARG A 75 -1.82 -11.39 -0.25
N TRP A 76 -2.32 -10.29 0.30
CA TRP A 76 -3.71 -10.19 0.71
C TRP A 76 -4.64 -10.22 -0.49
N LYS A 77 -5.54 -11.21 -0.51
CA LYS A 77 -6.54 -11.41 -1.57
C LYS A 77 -7.94 -10.96 -1.16
N LYS A 78 -8.16 -10.68 0.13
CA LYS A 78 -9.45 -10.33 0.69
C LYS A 78 -9.32 -9.22 1.72
N GLY A 79 -10.27 -8.31 1.73
CA GLY A 79 -10.34 -7.24 2.71
C GLY A 79 -10.87 -5.95 2.11
N THR A 80 -10.78 -4.87 2.88
CA THR A 80 -11.20 -3.55 2.46
C THR A 80 -10.00 -2.61 2.39
N PHE A 81 -10.11 -1.60 1.54
CA PHE A 81 -9.14 -0.52 1.48
C PHE A 81 -9.82 0.83 1.53
N THR A 82 -9.07 1.83 1.98
CA THR A 82 -9.42 3.25 1.91
C THR A 82 -8.19 4.01 1.48
N THR A 83 -8.33 4.92 0.53
CA THR A 83 -7.25 5.80 0.11
C THR A 83 -7.51 7.23 0.58
N ARG A 84 -6.44 7.98 0.79
CA ARG A 84 -6.49 9.36 1.25
C ARG A 84 -5.37 10.14 0.59
N GLN A 85 -5.71 11.30 0.03
CA GLN A 85 -4.66 12.23 -0.37
C GLN A 85 -3.98 12.78 0.88
N THR A 86 -2.66 12.66 0.93
CA THR A 86 -1.89 13.12 2.08
C THR A 86 -0.70 13.98 1.67
N THR A 87 -0.28 14.85 2.56
CA THR A 87 0.99 15.59 2.46
C THR A 87 1.94 15.27 3.60
N GLU A 88 1.50 14.43 4.53
CA GLU A 88 2.25 14.01 5.69
C GLU A 88 2.69 12.57 5.44
N PHE A 89 3.99 12.32 5.54
CA PHE A 89 4.56 11.04 5.20
C PHE A 89 5.45 10.54 6.34
N PRO A 90 5.42 9.25 6.66
CA PRO A 90 6.39 8.66 7.57
C PRO A 90 7.79 8.70 6.95
N PRO A 91 8.84 8.43 7.75
CA PRO A 91 10.19 8.25 7.23
C PRO A 91 10.21 7.24 6.08
N LYS A 92 10.95 7.55 5.02
CA LYS A 92 11.15 6.63 3.89
C LYS A 92 11.88 5.40 4.38
N THR A 93 11.28 4.22 4.21
CA THR A 93 11.90 2.92 4.55
C THR A 93 11.98 1.98 3.36
N ILE A 94 11.50 2.40 2.18
CA ILE A 94 11.59 1.65 0.93
C ILE A 94 12.39 2.48 -0.05
N ASN A 95 13.52 1.93 -0.52
CA ASN A 95 14.43 2.62 -1.44
C ASN A 95 14.34 2.12 -2.89
N ALA A 96 13.72 0.96 -3.11
CA ALA A 96 13.47 0.44 -4.45
C ALA A 96 12.50 1.34 -5.23
N ASP A 97 12.63 1.35 -6.55
CA ASP A 97 11.60 1.92 -7.42
C ASP A 97 10.33 1.05 -7.37
N THR A 98 9.18 1.68 -7.65
CA THR A 98 7.86 1.02 -7.55
C THR A 98 7.75 -0.20 -8.47
N ILE A 99 8.37 -0.19 -9.65
CA ILE A 99 8.27 -1.31 -10.60
C ILE A 99 9.06 -2.51 -10.07
N SER A 100 10.30 -2.31 -9.67
CA SER A 100 11.13 -3.37 -9.06
C SER A 100 10.47 -3.94 -7.80
N LEU A 101 9.84 -3.08 -6.99
CA LEU A 101 9.12 -3.50 -5.79
C LEU A 101 7.92 -4.41 -6.14
N LEU A 102 7.14 -4.05 -7.16
CA LEU A 102 6.02 -4.86 -7.62
C LEU A 102 6.48 -6.18 -8.25
N MET A 103 7.54 -6.17 -9.06
CA MET A 103 8.07 -7.38 -9.69
C MET A 103 8.59 -8.38 -8.66
N GLU A 104 9.36 -7.91 -7.69
CA GLU A 104 9.86 -8.78 -6.62
C GLU A 104 8.73 -9.29 -5.73
N GLY A 105 7.75 -8.44 -5.40
CA GLY A 105 6.59 -8.86 -4.62
C GLY A 105 5.71 -9.89 -5.35
N ALA A 106 5.57 -9.78 -6.67
CA ALA A 106 4.88 -10.79 -7.48
C ALA A 106 5.64 -12.13 -7.47
N ARG A 107 6.96 -12.11 -7.68
CA ARG A 107 7.82 -13.30 -7.60
C ARG A 107 7.67 -14.01 -6.24
N LEU A 108 7.74 -13.27 -5.15
CA LEU A 108 7.61 -13.79 -3.78
C LEU A 108 6.20 -14.31 -3.45
N ALA A 109 5.17 -13.82 -4.13
CA ALA A 109 3.80 -14.31 -3.97
C ALA A 109 3.60 -15.63 -4.73
N ASP A 110 4.22 -15.78 -5.90
CA ASP A 110 4.14 -17.00 -6.71
C ASP A 110 4.96 -18.16 -6.11
N GLU A 111 6.13 -17.88 -5.52
CA GLU A 111 6.98 -18.90 -4.89
C GLU A 111 6.29 -19.60 -3.72
N GLU A 112 5.54 -18.85 -2.91
CA GLU A 112 4.81 -19.41 -1.76
C GLU A 112 3.62 -20.31 -2.18
N ILE A 113 3.13 -20.17 -3.42
CA ILE A 113 2.11 -21.04 -3.99
C ILE A 113 2.73 -22.38 -4.39
N SER A 114 3.95 -22.36 -4.94
CA SER A 114 4.68 -23.56 -5.37
C SER A 114 5.12 -24.44 -4.21
N ASP A 115 5.38 -23.89 -3.03
CA ASP A 115 5.80 -24.65 -1.84
C ASP A 115 4.62 -25.35 -1.11
N LYS A 116 3.37 -25.13 -1.54
CA LYS A 116 2.16 -25.71 -0.93
C LYS A 116 1.50 -26.83 -1.74
N GLU A 117 2.10 -27.30 -2.83
CA GLU A 117 1.63 -28.51 -3.53
C GLU A 117 2.33 -29.77 -2.96
N PRO A 118 1.56 -30.79 -2.47
CA PRO A 118 2.11 -32.11 -2.13
C PRO A 118 2.44 -32.96 -3.36
#